data_AF-A0A0K2V9K6-F1
#
_entry.id   AF-A0A0K2V9K6-F1
#
_cell.length_a   1.000
_cell.length_b   1.000
_cell.length_c   1.000
_cell.angle_alpha   90.00
_cell.angle_beta   90.00
_cell.angle_gamma   90.00
#
_symmetry.space_group_name_H-M   'P 1'
#
loop_
_entity.id
_entity.type
_entity.pdbx_description
1 polymer ?
#
loop_
_entity_poly.entity_id
_entity_poly.type
_entity_poly.pdbx_seq_one_letter_code
_entity_poly.pdbx_strand_id
1 'polypeptide(L)'
;MHLRHFDLAENGLETLSEALLPNWLKIKVIDLTGNPWRCDCETVFIYHVVTRLLHQRSTDNIPDVVASTKCGSPRRHSGKPVYLLQIEDLSDDGECYAIPASSDYRNDKTFYDDNGSSFGSGNSGDGGGPPEETLIVIISVASVVSVLILSILCFVLYKCGKRKASSSFSDWFFKEYRWKASSPDSHR
;
A
#
# COMPACT_ATOMS: atom_id res chain seq x y z
N MET A 1 -9.78 -10.76 3.92
CA MET A 1 -10.60 -9.72 4.59
C MET A 1 -10.95 -8.64 3.59
N HIS A 2 -12.15 -8.06 3.67
CA HIS A 2 -12.58 -6.97 2.78
C HIS A 2 -12.99 -5.78 3.64
N LEU A 3 -12.32 -4.64 3.49
CA LEU A 3 -12.67 -3.40 4.18
C LEU A 3 -13.96 -2.83 3.57
N ARG A 4 -14.93 -2.51 4.42
CA ARG A 4 -16.25 -1.98 4.01
C ARG A 4 -16.58 -0.62 4.61
N HIS A 5 -16.04 -0.34 5.79
CA HIS A 5 -16.20 0.92 6.50
C HIS A 5 -14.81 1.48 6.73
N PHE A 6 -14.63 2.75 6.42
CA PHE A 6 -13.36 3.45 6.57
C PHE A 6 -13.64 4.82 7.20
N ASP A 7 -13.16 5.00 8.42
CA ASP A 7 -13.42 6.19 9.22
C ASP A 7 -12.08 6.90 9.43
N LEU A 8 -11.98 8.13 8.92
CA LEU A 8 -10.86 9.04 9.11
C LEU A 8 -11.33 10.36 9.71
N ALA A 9 -12.52 10.42 10.33
CA ALA A 9 -13.05 11.66 10.87
C ALA A 9 -12.10 12.27 11.93
N GLU A 10 -12.03 13.61 11.95
CA GLU A 10 -11.38 14.38 13.03
C GLU A 10 -9.88 14.06 13.28
N ASN A 11 -9.14 13.68 12.23
CA ASN A 11 -7.72 13.32 12.35
C ASN A 11 -6.74 14.44 12.00
N GLY A 12 -7.22 15.66 11.72
CA GLY A 12 -6.35 16.78 11.33
C GLY A 12 -5.64 16.57 9.98
N LEU A 13 -6.18 15.71 9.12
CA LEU A 13 -5.60 15.41 7.82
C LEU A 13 -5.78 16.56 6.84
N GLU A 14 -4.69 17.00 6.21
CA GLU A 14 -4.75 17.96 5.10
C GLU A 14 -4.84 17.25 3.74
N THR A 15 -4.26 16.06 3.60
CA THR A 15 -4.21 15.32 2.34
C THR A 15 -4.48 13.84 2.57
N LEU A 16 -4.83 13.13 1.49
CA LEU A 16 -5.11 11.70 1.52
C LEU A 16 -4.59 11.07 0.23
N SER A 17 -3.63 10.16 0.36
CA SER A 17 -3.05 9.46 -0.79
C SER A 17 -4.01 8.39 -1.33
N GLU A 18 -4.19 8.36 -2.65
CA GLU A 18 -4.92 7.29 -3.34
C GLU A 18 -4.34 5.89 -3.03
N ALA A 19 -3.02 5.80 -2.85
CA ALA A 19 -2.32 4.55 -2.60
C ALA A 19 -2.62 3.95 -1.21
N LEU A 20 -3.27 4.69 -0.30
CA LEU A 20 -3.57 4.21 1.05
C LEU A 20 -4.45 2.96 1.04
N LEU A 21 -5.38 2.86 0.08
CA LEU A 21 -6.25 1.69 -0.06
C LEU A 21 -6.25 1.18 -1.50
N PRO A 22 -6.04 -0.13 -1.71
CA PRO A 22 -5.94 -0.69 -3.06
C PRO A 22 -7.28 -0.72 -3.81
N ASN A 23 -8.41 -0.50 -3.12
CA ASN A 23 -9.75 -0.62 -3.70
C ASN A 23 -10.76 0.29 -2.99
N TRP A 24 -10.62 1.61 -3.16
CA TRP A 24 -11.61 2.59 -2.67
C TRP A 24 -13.04 2.31 -3.18
N LEU A 25 -13.17 1.68 -4.35
CA LEU A 25 -14.45 1.28 -4.92
C LEU A 25 -15.22 0.25 -4.08
N LYS A 26 -14.55 -0.58 -3.27
CA LYS A 26 -15.20 -1.61 -2.46
C LYS A 26 -15.71 -1.10 -1.11
N ILE A 27 -15.28 0.10 -0.71
CA ILE A 27 -15.70 0.71 0.54
C ILE A 27 -17.14 1.19 0.39
N LYS A 28 -18.00 0.82 1.34
CA LYS A 28 -19.41 1.18 1.38
C LYS A 28 -19.67 2.47 2.15
N VAL A 29 -18.88 2.70 3.20
CA VAL A 29 -19.02 3.86 4.08
C VAL A 29 -17.62 4.45 4.29
N ILE A 30 -17.48 5.73 3.98
CA ILE A 30 -16.26 6.50 4.19
C ILE A 30 -16.67 7.72 5.01
N ASP A 31 -15.98 8.01 6.11
CA ASP A 31 -16.11 9.27 6.83
C ASP A 31 -14.79 10.06 6.76
N LEU A 32 -14.88 11.28 6.21
CA LEU A 32 -13.75 12.21 5.99
C LEU A 32 -13.97 13.52 6.76
N THR A 33 -15.00 13.60 7.61
CA THR A 33 -15.42 14.85 8.25
C THR A 33 -14.43 15.35 9.30
N GLY A 34 -14.49 16.63 9.66
CA GLY A 34 -13.64 17.18 10.74
C GLY A 34 -12.14 17.27 10.41
N ASN A 35 -11.74 17.11 9.16
CA ASN A 35 -10.34 17.26 8.72
C ASN A 35 -10.15 18.59 7.95
N PRO A 36 -9.01 19.29 8.14
CA PRO A 36 -8.68 20.54 7.46
C PRO A 36 -8.16 20.27 6.04
N TRP A 37 -8.98 19.66 5.19
CA TRP A 37 -8.56 19.26 3.84
C TRP A 37 -7.95 20.42 3.06
N ARG A 38 -6.74 20.22 2.56
CA ARG A 38 -6.19 21.07 1.52
C ARG A 38 -6.99 20.81 0.25
N CYS A 39 -7.41 21.86 -0.43
CA CYS A 39 -8.20 21.81 -1.65
C CYS A 39 -7.40 22.47 -2.77
N ASP A 40 -6.47 21.68 -3.29
CA ASP A 40 -5.51 22.02 -4.34
C ASP A 40 -5.30 20.81 -5.27
N CYS A 41 -4.36 20.89 -6.22
CA CYS A 41 -4.11 19.79 -7.15
C CYS A 41 -3.59 18.50 -6.51
N GLU A 42 -3.00 18.54 -5.30
CA GLU A 42 -2.53 17.33 -4.61
C GLU A 42 -3.69 16.50 -4.03
N THR A 43 -4.87 17.09 -3.94
CA THR A 43 -6.04 16.55 -3.24
C THR A 43 -7.23 16.27 -4.15
N VAL A 44 -7.02 16.27 -5.47
CA VAL A 44 -8.01 15.91 -6.50
C VAL A 44 -8.63 14.52 -6.23
N PHE A 45 -7.86 13.59 -5.68
CA PHE A 45 -8.37 12.29 -5.28
C PHE A 45 -9.53 12.38 -4.26
N ILE A 46 -9.42 13.25 -3.26
CA ILE A 46 -10.47 13.46 -2.26
C ILE A 46 -11.74 13.98 -2.93
N TYR A 47 -11.61 14.93 -3.86
CA TYR A 47 -12.73 15.41 -4.66
C TYR A 47 -13.44 14.25 -5.40
N HIS A 48 -12.70 13.36 -6.05
CA HIS A 48 -13.29 12.20 -6.71
C HIS A 48 -14.02 11.26 -5.75
N VAL A 49 -13.46 11.01 -4.56
CA VAL A 49 -14.09 10.18 -3.52
C VAL A 49 -15.41 10.80 -3.06
N VAL A 50 -15.39 12.09 -2.69
CA VAL A 50 -16.56 12.80 -2.19
C VAL A 50 -17.66 12.88 -3.26
N THR A 51 -17.29 13.23 -4.50
CA THR A 51 -18.23 13.29 -5.63
C THR A 51 -18.83 11.92 -5.93
N ARG A 52 -18.05 10.84 -5.82
CA ARG A 52 -18.59 9.48 -5.94
C ARG A 52 -19.63 9.17 -4.85
N LEU A 53 -19.37 9.56 -3.60
CA LEU A 53 -20.30 9.32 -2.49
C LEU A 53 -21.64 10.05 -2.69
N LEU A 54 -21.63 11.23 -3.33
CA LEU A 54 -22.87 11.90 -3.74
C LEU A 54 -23.68 11.06 -4.72
N HIS A 55 -23.05 10.59 -5.80
CA HIS A 55 -23.74 9.86 -6.86
C HIS A 55 -24.18 8.45 -6.44
N GLN A 56 -23.56 7.86 -5.40
CA GLN A 56 -23.93 6.53 -4.91
C GLN A 56 -25.25 6.50 -4.15
N ARG A 57 -25.70 7.62 -3.58
CA ARG A 57 -26.97 7.69 -2.84
C ARG A 57 -28.02 8.31 -3.73
N SER A 58 -28.97 7.49 -4.18
CA SER A 58 -30.14 7.88 -4.98
C SER A 58 -31.19 8.63 -4.15
N THR A 59 -30.76 9.60 -3.36
CA THR A 59 -31.63 10.48 -2.56
C THR A 59 -31.32 11.90 -2.96
N ASP A 60 -32.34 12.71 -3.23
CA ASP A 60 -32.21 14.14 -3.54
C ASP A 60 -31.54 14.95 -2.41
N ASN A 61 -31.32 14.33 -1.24
CA ASN A 61 -30.62 14.89 -0.10
C ASN A 61 -29.12 14.57 -0.14
N ILE A 62 -28.32 15.62 0.02
CA ILE A 62 -26.87 15.53 0.16
C ILE A 62 -26.56 14.78 1.48
N PRO A 63 -25.78 13.68 1.47
CA PRO A 63 -25.40 13.01 2.70
C PRO A 63 -24.60 13.92 3.63
N ASP A 64 -24.91 13.90 4.94
CA ASP A 64 -24.26 14.74 5.97
C ASP A 64 -22.73 14.65 5.94
N VAL A 65 -22.20 13.46 5.69
CA VAL A 65 -20.75 13.21 5.55
C VAL A 65 -20.16 14.04 4.40
N VAL A 66 -20.86 14.13 3.26
CA VAL A 66 -20.39 14.92 2.12
C VAL A 66 -20.51 16.42 2.42
N ALA A 67 -21.63 16.85 2.98
CA ALA A 67 -21.84 18.26 3.34
C ALA A 67 -20.83 18.76 4.39
N SER A 68 -20.39 17.87 5.28
CA SER A 68 -19.46 18.18 6.38
C SER A 68 -17.99 18.00 6.00
N THR A 69 -17.70 17.47 4.82
CA THR A 69 -16.32 17.37 4.28
C THR A 69 -15.96 18.71 3.62
N LYS A 70 -15.23 19.55 4.35
CA LYS A 70 -14.91 20.93 3.99
C LYS A 70 -13.41 21.15 3.82
N CYS A 71 -13.04 22.12 3.00
CA CYS A 71 -11.67 22.56 2.86
C CYS A 71 -11.21 23.34 4.10
N GLY A 72 -10.01 23.06 4.60
CA GLY A 72 -9.28 23.89 5.55
C GLY A 72 -8.40 24.93 4.86
N SER A 73 -7.85 24.61 3.69
CA SER A 73 -6.92 25.44 2.91
C SER A 73 -7.09 25.22 1.40
N PRO A 74 -6.58 26.11 0.52
CA PRO A 74 -6.05 27.44 0.85
C PRO A 74 -7.17 28.39 1.30
N ARG A 75 -6.82 29.59 1.80
CA ARG A 75 -7.81 30.56 2.37
C ARG A 75 -9.01 30.84 1.45
N ARG A 76 -8.82 30.78 0.13
CA ARG A 76 -9.87 31.03 -0.89
C ARG A 76 -10.98 29.97 -0.89
N HIS A 77 -10.67 28.76 -0.44
CA HIS A 77 -11.61 27.64 -0.38
C HIS A 77 -11.95 27.20 1.05
N SER A 78 -11.26 27.73 2.05
CA SER A 78 -11.50 27.42 3.46
C SER A 78 -12.98 27.54 3.84
N GLY A 79 -13.50 26.51 4.51
CA GLY A 79 -14.90 26.38 4.93
C GLY A 79 -15.87 25.93 3.82
N LYS A 80 -15.45 25.91 2.54
CA LYS A 80 -16.29 25.41 1.45
C LYS A 80 -16.33 23.88 1.46
N PRO A 81 -17.51 23.27 1.24
CA PRO A 81 -17.61 21.83 0.99
C PRO A 81 -16.78 21.42 -0.23
N VAL A 82 -16.09 20.29 -0.14
CA VAL A 82 -15.21 19.78 -1.21
C VAL A 82 -16.00 19.53 -2.51
N TYR A 83 -17.23 19.00 -2.40
CA TYR A 83 -18.06 18.68 -3.57
C TYR A 83 -18.57 19.89 -4.35
N LEU A 84 -18.50 21.10 -3.78
CA LEU A 84 -18.93 22.33 -4.45
C LEU A 84 -17.82 22.94 -5.32
N LEU A 85 -16.58 22.47 -5.18
CA LEU A 85 -15.46 22.90 -6.00
C LEU A 85 -15.41 22.08 -7.29
N GLN A 86 -15.02 22.70 -8.39
CA GLN A 86 -14.64 21.98 -9.61
C GLN A 86 -13.14 21.65 -9.57
N ILE A 87 -12.66 20.78 -10.46
CA ILE A 87 -11.22 20.43 -10.51
C ILE A 87 -10.40 21.67 -10.86
N GLU A 88 -10.95 22.54 -11.69
CA GLU A 88 -10.36 23.81 -12.11
C GLU A 88 -10.21 24.78 -10.92
N ASP A 89 -11.11 24.72 -9.93
CA ASP A 89 -11.02 25.52 -8.70
C ASP A 89 -9.91 25.03 -7.76
N LEU A 90 -9.40 23.81 -7.97
CA LEU A 90 -8.30 23.23 -7.20
C LEU A 90 -6.92 23.61 -7.78
N SER A 91 -6.89 24.21 -8.97
CA SER A 91 -5.66 24.63 -9.63
C SER A 91 -5.40 26.13 -9.46
N ASP A 92 -4.18 26.49 -9.12
CA ASP A 92 -3.77 27.90 -9.06
C ASP A 92 -3.42 28.48 -10.45
N ASP A 93 -3.09 27.63 -11.43
CA ASP A 93 -2.66 27.98 -12.80
C ASP A 93 -3.60 27.46 -13.90
N GLY A 94 -4.67 26.74 -13.54
CA GLY A 94 -5.70 26.23 -14.44
C GLY A 94 -5.46 24.81 -14.97
N GLU A 95 -4.33 24.17 -14.66
CA GLU A 95 -4.07 22.77 -15.01
C GLU A 95 -3.54 21.97 -13.81
N CYS A 96 -4.38 21.12 -13.22
CA CYS A 96 -3.89 20.05 -12.36
C CYS A 96 -3.27 18.97 -13.26
N TYR A 97 -2.00 19.15 -13.63
CA TYR A 97 -1.27 18.11 -14.35
C TYR A 97 -1.32 16.83 -13.53
N ALA A 98 -2.08 15.85 -14.00
CA ALA A 98 -1.86 14.48 -13.61
C ALA A 98 -0.39 14.20 -13.93
N ILE A 99 0.46 14.09 -12.90
CA ILE A 99 1.83 13.63 -13.13
C ILE A 99 1.70 12.28 -13.81
N PRO A 100 2.15 12.11 -15.07
CA PRO A 100 2.08 10.82 -15.70
C PRO A 100 2.97 9.88 -14.90
N ALA A 101 2.39 8.81 -14.36
CA ALA A 101 3.17 7.67 -13.92
C ALA A 101 3.98 7.20 -15.14
N SER A 102 5.30 7.43 -15.11
CA SER A 102 6.28 7.08 -16.15
C SER A 102 6.07 7.73 -17.53
N SER A 103 6.83 8.79 -17.81
CA SER A 103 7.34 9.02 -19.16
C SER A 103 8.74 9.59 -19.07
N ASP A 104 9.69 8.75 -19.43
CA ASP A 104 11.02 9.06 -19.95
C ASP A 104 11.23 10.56 -20.25
N TYR A 105 11.98 11.24 -19.38
CA TYR A 105 12.43 12.61 -19.62
C TYR A 105 13.59 12.56 -20.62
N ARG A 106 13.25 12.37 -21.90
CA ARG A 106 14.16 12.68 -23.01
C ARG A 106 13.35 13.04 -24.24
N ASN A 107 12.92 14.29 -24.27
CA ASN A 107 12.84 15.09 -25.48
C ASN A 107 13.01 16.54 -25.05
N ASP A 108 14.27 16.92 -24.85
CA ASP A 108 14.68 18.31 -24.76
C ASP A 108 14.41 18.96 -26.13
N LYS A 109 13.28 19.67 -26.20
CA LYS A 109 12.92 20.53 -27.31
C LYS A 109 13.50 21.89 -27.00
N THR A 110 14.66 22.12 -27.60
CA THR A 110 15.30 23.42 -27.79
C THR A 110 14.29 24.57 -27.97
N PHE A 111 14.29 25.50 -27.03
CA PHE A 111 13.69 26.83 -27.21
C PHE A 111 14.69 27.88 -26.71
N TYR A 112 15.20 28.64 -27.69
CA TYR A 112 16.06 29.82 -27.69
C TYR A 112 16.61 30.37 -26.36
N ASP A 113 17.94 30.36 -26.25
CA ASP A 113 18.70 31.47 -25.68
C ASP A 113 19.87 31.84 -26.61
N ASP A 114 19.76 33.01 -27.25
CA ASP A 114 20.88 33.72 -27.87
C ASP A 114 21.76 34.31 -26.76
N ASN A 115 22.97 33.78 -26.56
CA ASN A 115 24.20 34.58 -26.46
C ASN A 115 25.43 33.69 -26.26
N GLY A 116 26.45 33.95 -27.07
CA GLY A 116 27.64 33.13 -27.16
C GLY A 116 28.52 33.12 -25.91
N SER A 117 29.14 31.97 -25.67
CA SER A 117 30.57 31.85 -25.37
C SER A 117 30.96 30.38 -25.43
N SER A 118 32.10 30.13 -26.08
CA SER A 118 32.63 28.81 -26.37
C SER A 118 33.74 28.46 -25.38
N PHE A 119 33.93 27.15 -25.21
CA PHE A 119 35.04 26.43 -24.56
C PHE A 119 35.02 26.19 -23.05
N GLY A 120 34.98 24.89 -22.73
CA GLY A 120 35.40 24.28 -21.48
C GLY A 120 35.33 22.76 -21.56
N SER A 121 36.39 22.12 -22.06
CA SER A 121 36.61 20.66 -21.99
C SER A 121 36.68 20.17 -20.54
N GLY A 122 36.20 18.96 -20.30
CA GLY A 122 36.48 18.22 -19.06
C GLY A 122 35.88 16.81 -19.06
N ASN A 123 36.71 15.82 -19.34
CA ASN A 123 36.46 14.38 -19.17
C ASN A 123 36.01 14.04 -17.73
N SER A 124 35.23 12.97 -17.57
CA SER A 124 35.66 11.70 -16.92
C SER A 124 34.43 10.88 -16.51
N GLY A 125 34.49 9.58 -16.79
CA GLY A 125 33.46 8.64 -16.37
C GLY A 125 33.50 8.39 -14.87
N ASP A 126 32.39 7.89 -14.34
CA ASP A 126 32.43 6.99 -13.19
C ASP A 126 31.20 6.06 -13.21
N GLY A 127 31.43 4.79 -12.89
CA GLY A 127 30.41 3.76 -12.85
C GLY A 127 29.51 3.98 -11.63
N GLY A 128 28.24 4.28 -11.87
CA GLY A 128 27.22 4.40 -10.82
C GLY A 128 26.93 3.05 -10.17
N GLY A 129 27.70 2.70 -9.13
CA GLY A 129 27.23 1.78 -8.10
C GLY A 129 26.02 2.39 -7.36
N PRO A 130 25.09 1.57 -6.85
CA PRO A 130 23.93 2.10 -6.15
C PRO A 130 24.35 2.91 -4.91
N PRO A 131 23.70 4.05 -4.64
CA PRO A 131 24.05 4.92 -3.51
C PRO A 131 23.96 4.15 -2.19
N GLU A 132 24.90 4.39 -1.27
CA GLU A 132 25.12 3.64 -0.03
C GLU A 132 23.88 3.52 0.88
N GLU A 133 22.90 4.39 0.72
CA GLU A 133 21.59 4.34 1.39
C GLU A 133 20.73 3.12 0.97
N THR A 134 20.91 2.61 -0.25
CA THR A 134 20.17 1.46 -0.78
C THR A 134 20.60 0.15 -0.11
N LEU A 135 21.86 0.07 0.32
CA LEU A 135 22.47 -1.12 0.90
C LEU A 135 21.92 -1.41 2.30
N ILE A 136 21.66 -0.35 3.08
CA ILE A 136 21.08 -0.45 4.43
C ILE A 136 19.65 -1.01 4.38
N VAL A 137 18.83 -0.52 3.45
CA VAL A 137 17.44 -0.99 3.28
C VAL A 137 17.41 -2.46 2.84
N ILE A 138 18.28 -2.87 1.92
CA ILE A 138 18.36 -4.25 1.44
C ILE A 138 18.79 -5.22 2.56
N ILE A 139 19.79 -4.86 3.38
CA ILE A 139 20.24 -5.68 4.52
C ILE A 139 19.12 -5.85 5.54
N SER A 140 18.37 -4.77 5.83
CA SER A 140 17.23 -4.81 6.75
C SER A 140 16.16 -5.80 6.27
N VAL A 141 15.72 -5.68 5.01
CA VAL A 141 14.67 -6.54 4.45
C VAL A 141 15.14 -8.00 4.36
N ALA A 142 16.37 -8.25 3.94
CA ALA A 142 16.93 -9.60 3.88
C ALA A 142 16.96 -10.27 5.26
N SER A 143 17.36 -9.54 6.31
CA SER A 143 17.42 -10.08 7.67
C SER A 143 16.03 -10.48 8.21
N VAL A 144 15.01 -9.65 7.97
CA VAL A 144 13.63 -9.93 8.39
C VAL A 144 13.09 -11.16 7.66
N VAL A 145 13.31 -11.26 6.35
CA VAL A 145 12.88 -12.40 5.54
C VAL A 145 13.57 -13.70 5.99
N SER A 146 14.88 -13.67 6.26
CA SER A 146 15.61 -14.83 6.77
C SER A 146 15.09 -15.31 8.13
N VAL A 147 14.79 -14.40 9.07
CA VAL A 147 14.23 -14.76 10.39
C VAL A 147 12.86 -15.40 10.26
N LEU A 148 12.00 -14.86 9.38
CA LEU A 148 10.67 -15.43 9.13
C LEU A 148 10.75 -16.84 8.51
N ILE A 149 11.63 -17.04 7.53
CA ILE A 149 11.85 -18.35 6.89
C ILE A 149 12.36 -19.35 7.92
N LEU A 150 13.37 -19.00 8.73
CA LEU A 150 13.90 -19.88 9.76
C LEU A 150 12.84 -20.24 10.82
N SER A 151 12.02 -19.27 11.23
CA SER A 151 10.91 -19.50 12.17
C SER A 151 9.88 -20.50 11.61
N ILE A 152 9.46 -20.32 10.35
CA ILE A 152 8.52 -21.22 9.68
C ILE A 152 9.14 -22.63 9.53
N LEU A 153 10.40 -22.72 9.10
CA LEU A 153 11.10 -23.99 8.99
C LEU A 153 11.21 -24.70 10.35
N CYS A 154 11.62 -24.00 11.40
CA CYS A 154 11.65 -24.54 12.75
C CYS A 154 10.26 -25.02 13.21
N PHE A 155 9.19 -24.27 12.93
CA PHE A 155 7.82 -24.67 13.27
C PHE A 155 7.39 -25.93 12.51
N VAL A 156 7.69 -26.01 11.21
CA VAL A 156 7.40 -27.17 10.38
C VAL A 156 8.21 -28.38 10.84
N LEU A 157 9.50 -28.23 11.13
CA LEU A 157 10.35 -29.30 11.66
C LEU A 157 9.91 -29.73 13.06
N TYR A 158 9.50 -28.81 13.92
CA TYR A 158 8.95 -29.12 15.23
C TYR A 158 7.64 -29.92 15.11
N LYS A 159 6.74 -29.50 14.21
CA LYS A 159 5.49 -30.23 13.92
C LYS A 159 5.77 -31.59 13.26
N CYS A 160 6.69 -31.67 12.31
CA CYS A 160 7.07 -32.92 11.64
C CYS A 160 7.83 -33.86 12.57
N GLY A 161 8.65 -33.34 13.48
CA GLY A 161 9.30 -34.08 14.56
C GLY A 161 8.30 -34.66 15.54
N LYS A 162 7.26 -33.89 15.89
CA LYS A 162 6.10 -34.42 16.64
C LYS A 162 5.37 -35.53 15.88
N ARG A 163 5.20 -35.40 14.55
CA ARG A 163 4.58 -36.45 13.71
C ARG A 163 5.45 -37.70 13.61
N LYS A 164 6.78 -37.56 13.50
CA LYS A 164 7.73 -38.70 13.45
C LYS A 164 7.92 -39.39 14.80
N ALA A 165 7.84 -38.67 15.91
CA ALA A 165 7.79 -39.28 17.25
C ALA A 165 6.54 -40.16 17.42
N SER A 166 5.42 -39.80 16.76
CA SER A 166 4.21 -40.62 16.72
C SER A 166 4.33 -41.84 15.79
N SER A 167 5.14 -41.79 14.72
CA SER A 167 5.31 -42.93 13.81
C SER A 167 6.37 -43.94 14.28
N SER A 168 7.42 -43.48 14.98
CA SER A 168 8.47 -44.35 15.51
C SER A 168 7.99 -45.19 16.70
N PHE A 169 7.03 -44.69 17.49
CA PHE A 169 6.43 -45.46 18.58
C PHE A 169 5.52 -46.57 18.06
N SER A 170 4.74 -46.32 17.01
CA SER A 170 3.88 -47.34 16.39
C SER A 170 4.66 -48.43 15.67
N ASP A 171 5.80 -48.10 15.02
CA ASP A 171 6.64 -49.10 14.35
C ASP A 171 7.40 -49.99 15.35
N TRP A 172 7.79 -49.46 16.52
CA TRP A 172 8.36 -50.27 17.61
C TRP A 172 7.29 -51.15 18.28
N PHE A 173 6.10 -50.60 18.58
CA PHE A 173 5.00 -51.36 19.18
C PHE A 173 4.52 -52.52 18.30
N PHE A 174 4.38 -52.33 16.98
CA PHE A 174 3.93 -53.40 16.09
C PHE A 174 4.98 -54.50 15.88
N LYS A 175 6.27 -54.21 16.04
CA LYS A 175 7.35 -55.19 15.86
C LYS A 175 7.51 -56.11 17.07
N GLU A 176 7.25 -55.60 18.28
CA GLU A 176 7.34 -56.38 19.53
C GLU A 176 6.12 -57.30 19.75
N TYR A 177 4.91 -56.88 19.34
CA TYR A 177 3.68 -57.69 19.54
C TYR A 177 3.52 -58.87 18.56
N ARG A 178 4.26 -58.90 17.45
CA ARG A 178 4.12 -59.97 16.44
C ARG A 178 4.79 -61.28 16.83
N TRP A 179 5.75 -61.27 17.78
CA TRP A 179 6.44 -62.49 18.22
C TRP A 179 5.71 -63.30 19.29
N LYS A 180 4.69 -62.73 19.96
CA LYS A 180 3.93 -63.45 20.99
C LYS A 180 2.70 -64.22 20.47
N ALA A 181 2.42 -64.17 19.16
CA ALA A 181 1.23 -64.80 18.57
C ALA A 181 1.50 -66.07 17.74
N SER A 182 2.73 -66.60 17.73
CA SER A 182 3.04 -67.86 17.05
C SER A 182 3.92 -68.74 17.91
N SER A 183 3.31 -69.42 18.88
CA SER A 183 3.84 -70.67 19.44
C SER A 183 2.90 -71.81 19.02
N PRO A 184 3.40 -72.86 18.36
CA PRO A 184 2.61 -74.03 17.98
C PRO A 184 2.55 -75.02 19.15
N ASP A 185 1.39 -75.16 19.79
CA ASP A 185 1.14 -76.30 20.69
C ASP A 185 0.88 -77.57 19.85
N SER A 186 1.94 -78.35 19.76
CA SER A 186 1.93 -79.81 19.67
C SER A 186 1.08 -80.36 20.83
N HIS A 187 0.02 -81.12 20.53
CA HIS A 187 -0.39 -82.34 21.25
C HIS A 187 -1.72 -82.87 20.67
N ARG A 188 -1.65 -83.85 19.76
CA ARG A 188 -2.37 -85.14 19.86
C ARG A 188 -1.88 -86.14 18.83
#